data_AF-A0AAU7S6T3-F1
#
_entry.id   AF-A0AAU7S6T3-F1
#
_cell.length_a   1.000
_cell.length_b   1.000
_cell.length_c   1.000
_cell.angle_alpha   90.00
_cell.angle_beta   90.00
_cell.angle_gamma   90.00
#
_symmetry.space_group_name_H-M   'P 1'
#
loop_
_entity.id
_entity.type
_entity.pdbx_description
1 polymer ?
#
loop_
_entity_poly.entity_id
_entity_poly.type
_entity_poly.pdbx_seq_one_letter_code
_entity_poly.pdbx_strand_id
1 'polypeptide(L)'
;MITKHAAAAELSEGIVKIFHQQGILAFLYGSGTATGELSADSDLDIVVISEQCSVHQLNEFEQFVLQYHEENNLNIDYAVPHRNKIFYTFDDVRSALRGDGFRTGDGTLEISYCDDLEYLRTEHFRLRLLTTALATRKQLLLGSHSILMTLEKLAWQVLSPIVRATQMLEGHDIKREVYFFQNGSVTSRFGRVFKSYKSYLGFPTDSEYRAYIRHKLEDMYGNSCSVDLESALDQIAFPELREVRR
;
A
#
# COMPACT_ATOMS: atom_id res chain seq x y z
N MET A 1 -13.19 -19.14 8.71
CA MET A 1 -12.18 -18.61 7.76
C MET A 1 -12.89 -18.29 6.47
N ILE A 2 -12.71 -17.08 5.97
CA ILE A 2 -13.36 -16.60 4.74
C ILE A 2 -12.37 -16.74 3.61
N THR A 3 -12.84 -17.31 2.50
CA THR A 3 -12.02 -17.40 1.30
C THR A 3 -11.88 -16.02 0.67
N LYS A 4 -10.70 -15.70 0.14
CA LYS A 4 -10.46 -14.43 -0.57
C LYS A 4 -11.44 -14.13 -1.70
N HIS A 5 -11.96 -15.16 -2.36
CA HIS A 5 -12.92 -14.98 -3.44
C HIS A 5 -14.28 -14.51 -2.92
N ALA A 6 -14.75 -15.08 -1.81
CA ALA A 6 -15.99 -14.63 -1.17
C ALA A 6 -15.85 -13.20 -0.65
N ALA A 7 -14.74 -12.91 0.05
CA ALA A 7 -14.44 -11.56 0.53
C ALA A 7 -14.36 -10.54 -0.61
N ALA A 8 -13.67 -10.89 -1.70
CA ALA A 8 -13.52 -9.97 -2.84
C ALA A 8 -14.85 -9.64 -3.52
N ALA A 9 -15.76 -10.62 -3.67
CA ALA A 9 -17.06 -10.37 -4.27
C ALA A 9 -17.90 -9.39 -3.43
N GLU A 10 -18.00 -9.65 -2.13
CA GLU A 10 -18.77 -8.83 -1.20
C GLU A 10 -18.21 -7.41 -1.08
N LEU A 11 -16.89 -7.28 -0.91
CA LEU A 11 -16.21 -5.99 -0.84
C LEU A 11 -16.38 -5.19 -2.15
N SER A 12 -16.26 -5.86 -3.30
CA SER A 12 -16.46 -5.21 -4.60
C SER A 12 -17.89 -4.68 -4.75
N GLU A 13 -18.90 -5.46 -4.35
CA GLU A 13 -20.29 -5.04 -4.39
C GLU A 13 -20.55 -3.84 -3.46
N GLY A 14 -20.01 -3.86 -2.25
CA GLY A 14 -20.10 -2.73 -1.30
C GLY A 14 -19.48 -1.45 -1.85
N ILE A 15 -18.28 -1.54 -2.44
CA ILE A 15 -17.60 -0.37 -3.03
C ILE A 15 -18.41 0.21 -4.19
N VAL A 16 -18.96 -0.63 -5.08
CA VAL A 16 -19.80 -0.16 -6.19
C VAL A 16 -21.05 0.57 -5.68
N LYS A 17 -21.68 0.04 -4.63
CA LYS A 17 -22.85 0.66 -4.00
C LYS A 17 -22.55 2.01 -3.37
N ILE A 18 -21.39 2.20 -2.76
CA ILE A 18 -21.07 3.45 -2.03
C ILE A 18 -20.60 4.54 -2.99
N PHE A 19 -19.69 4.19 -3.90
CA PHE A 19 -19.03 5.20 -4.72
C PHE A 19 -19.85 5.56 -5.96
N HIS A 20 -20.70 4.67 -6.47
CA HIS A 20 -21.55 4.88 -7.66
C HIS A 20 -20.82 5.44 -8.90
N GLN A 21 -19.49 5.39 -8.92
CA GLN A 21 -18.64 6.09 -9.86
C GLN A 21 -17.94 5.10 -10.77
N GLN A 22 -17.84 5.49 -12.04
CA GLN A 22 -16.87 4.92 -12.95
C GLN A 22 -15.50 5.50 -12.60
N GLY A 23 -14.46 4.72 -12.82
CA GLY A 23 -13.12 5.19 -12.54
C GLY A 23 -12.52 4.83 -11.20
N ILE A 24 -13.00 3.74 -10.61
CA ILE A 24 -12.45 3.23 -9.37
C ILE A 24 -11.41 2.15 -9.67
N LEU A 25 -10.28 2.25 -8.97
CA LEU A 25 -9.34 1.15 -8.79
C LEU A 25 -9.37 0.74 -7.32
N ALA A 26 -9.75 -0.49 -7.03
CA ALA A 26 -9.81 -1.01 -5.67
C ALA A 26 -9.04 -2.32 -5.56
N PHE A 27 -8.26 -2.47 -4.50
CA PHE A 27 -7.51 -3.69 -4.24
C PHE A 27 -7.29 -3.92 -2.74
N LEU A 28 -7.18 -5.18 -2.37
CA LEU A 28 -6.66 -5.59 -1.08
C LEU A 28 -5.14 -5.63 -1.13
N TYR A 29 -4.47 -5.35 -0.01
CA TYR A 29 -3.02 -5.51 0.14
C TYR A 29 -2.67 -6.10 1.52
N GLY A 30 -1.38 -6.16 1.85
CA GLY A 30 -0.94 -6.57 3.18
C GLY A 30 -1.10 -8.06 3.47
N SER A 31 -1.03 -8.41 4.76
CA SER A 31 -0.83 -9.78 5.21
C SER A 31 -1.92 -10.78 4.79
N GLY A 32 -3.19 -10.35 4.80
CA GLY A 32 -4.33 -11.16 4.37
C GLY A 32 -4.29 -11.52 2.88
N THR A 33 -3.61 -10.71 2.05
CA THR A 33 -3.51 -10.98 0.60
C THR A 33 -2.42 -11.96 0.21
N ALA A 34 -1.55 -12.37 1.12
CA ALA A 34 -0.49 -13.33 0.80
C ALA A 34 -0.81 -14.77 1.16
N THR A 35 -1.62 -15.00 2.21
CA THR A 35 -1.88 -16.34 2.78
C THR A 35 -2.99 -17.13 2.08
N GLY A 36 -3.84 -16.47 1.29
CA GLY A 36 -4.98 -17.13 0.64
C GLY A 36 -6.29 -17.02 1.43
N GLU A 37 -6.18 -16.65 2.71
CA GLU A 37 -7.26 -16.68 3.69
C GLU A 37 -7.15 -15.48 4.62
N LEU A 38 -8.30 -14.89 4.96
CA LEU A 38 -8.39 -13.92 6.04
C LEU A 38 -8.55 -14.69 7.36
N SER A 39 -7.57 -14.54 8.26
CA SER A 39 -7.62 -15.10 9.60
C SER A 39 -8.11 -14.05 10.60
N ALA A 40 -8.64 -14.50 11.74
CA ALA A 40 -9.08 -13.59 12.81
C ALA A 40 -7.94 -12.69 13.33
N ASP A 41 -6.69 -13.13 13.18
CA ASP A 41 -5.49 -12.38 13.57
C ASP A 41 -4.99 -11.38 12.51
N SER A 42 -5.68 -11.29 11.36
CA SER A 42 -5.36 -10.38 10.26
C SER A 42 -6.32 -9.19 10.21
N ASP A 43 -5.77 -8.04 9.81
CA ASP A 43 -6.53 -6.85 9.41
C ASP A 43 -6.82 -6.94 7.90
N LEU A 44 -7.95 -6.39 7.47
CA LEU A 44 -8.28 -6.18 6.07
C LEU A 44 -7.75 -4.82 5.59
N ASP A 45 -6.55 -4.86 5.04
CA ASP A 45 -5.95 -3.73 4.34
C ASP A 45 -6.56 -3.57 2.93
N ILE A 46 -7.43 -2.59 2.76
CA ILE A 46 -8.08 -2.25 1.48
C ILE A 46 -7.75 -0.83 1.04
N VAL A 47 -7.55 -0.63 -0.26
CA VAL A 47 -7.36 0.68 -0.90
C VAL A 47 -8.40 0.87 -1.99
N VAL A 48 -9.04 2.04 -1.99
CA VAL A 48 -9.87 2.56 -3.09
C VAL A 48 -9.24 3.83 -3.64
N ILE A 49 -9.09 3.90 -4.96
CA ILE A 49 -8.56 5.06 -5.68
C ILE A 49 -9.64 5.57 -6.64
N SER A 50 -9.98 6.85 -6.54
CA SER A 50 -10.94 7.54 -7.44
C SER A 50 -10.54 8.99 -7.67
N GLU A 51 -11.17 9.69 -8.62
CA GLU A 51 -10.92 11.12 -8.86
C GLU A 51 -11.35 11.99 -7.67
N GLN A 52 -12.51 11.69 -7.09
CA GLN A 52 -13.09 12.44 -5.97
C GLN A 52 -13.88 11.52 -5.06
N CYS A 53 -13.99 11.92 -3.79
CA CYS A 53 -14.88 11.29 -2.83
C CYS A 53 -15.51 12.36 -1.95
N SER A 54 -16.83 12.33 -1.83
CA SER A 54 -17.51 13.20 -0.87
C SER A 54 -17.25 12.72 0.56
N VAL A 55 -17.31 13.63 1.54
CA VAL A 55 -17.18 13.27 2.96
C VAL A 55 -18.19 12.19 3.36
N HIS A 56 -19.41 12.24 2.81
CA HIS A 56 -20.43 11.23 3.07
C HIS A 56 -20.02 9.84 2.59
N GLN A 57 -19.55 9.72 1.34
CA GLN A 57 -19.07 8.46 0.78
C GLN A 57 -17.87 7.90 1.55
N LEU A 58 -16.93 8.76 1.95
CA LEU A 58 -15.78 8.32 2.74
C LEU A 58 -16.22 7.79 4.11
N ASN A 59 -17.15 8.48 4.78
CA ASN A 59 -17.70 8.03 6.05
C ASN A 59 -18.43 6.68 5.89
N GLU A 60 -19.27 6.55 4.85
CA GLU A 60 -20.00 5.32 4.57
C GLU A 60 -19.04 4.16 4.27
N PHE A 61 -17.99 4.40 3.49
CA PHE A 61 -16.97 3.40 3.20
C PHE A 61 -16.16 3.00 4.42
N GLU A 62 -15.78 3.95 5.26
CA GLU A 62 -15.13 3.67 6.55
C GLU A 62 -16.00 2.78 7.43
N GLN A 63 -17.31 3.08 7.55
CA GLN A 63 -18.22 2.24 8.33
C GLN A 63 -18.43 0.86 7.71
N PHE A 64 -18.54 0.77 6.38
CA PHE A 64 -18.65 -0.50 5.67
C PHE A 64 -17.44 -1.41 5.94
N VAL A 65 -16.22 -0.86 5.88
CA VAL A 65 -15.00 -1.63 6.18
C VAL A 65 -14.97 -2.07 7.64
N LEU A 66 -15.33 -1.20 8.58
CA LEU A 66 -15.36 -1.54 10.02
C LEU A 66 -16.40 -2.61 10.34
N GLN A 67 -17.60 -2.51 9.76
CA GLN A 67 -18.65 -3.51 9.90
C GLN A 67 -18.20 -4.85 9.31
N TYR A 68 -17.54 -4.84 8.16
CA TYR A 68 -16.98 -6.05 7.57
C TYR A 68 -15.96 -6.73 8.51
N HIS A 69 -15.13 -5.96 9.23
CA HIS A 69 -14.24 -6.53 10.24
C HIS A 69 -15.01 -7.21 11.37
N GLU A 70 -16.03 -6.53 11.91
CA GLU A 70 -16.83 -7.02 13.03
C GLU A 70 -17.58 -8.31 12.68
N GLU A 71 -18.31 -8.32 11.56
CA GLU A 71 -19.11 -9.46 11.10
C GLU A 71 -18.24 -10.70 10.84
N ASN A 72 -16.99 -10.49 10.46
CA ASN A 72 -16.05 -11.54 10.10
C ASN A 72 -15.01 -11.85 11.19
N ASN A 73 -15.13 -11.23 12.37
CA ASN A 73 -14.21 -11.37 13.50
C ASN A 73 -12.73 -11.11 13.12
N LEU A 74 -12.49 -10.07 12.32
CA LEU A 74 -11.15 -9.63 11.93
C LEU A 74 -10.61 -8.59 12.92
N ASN A 75 -9.29 -8.56 13.09
CA ASN A 75 -8.64 -7.55 13.92
C ASN A 75 -8.61 -6.19 13.21
N ILE A 76 -8.75 -5.12 13.97
CA ILE A 76 -8.70 -3.74 13.47
C ILE A 76 -7.39 -3.10 13.95
N ASP A 77 -6.52 -2.65 13.04
CA ASP A 77 -5.34 -1.87 13.40
C ASP A 77 -5.66 -0.39 13.54
N TYR A 78 -5.80 0.04 14.80
CA TYR A 78 -6.02 1.42 15.20
C TYR A 78 -4.74 2.29 15.27
N ALA A 79 -3.56 1.75 14.96
CA ALA A 79 -2.32 2.54 15.02
C ALA A 79 -2.28 3.67 13.98
N VAL A 80 -2.84 3.41 12.80
CA VAL A 80 -2.96 4.37 11.70
C VAL A 80 -4.44 4.65 11.49
N PRO A 81 -4.88 5.92 11.34
CA PRO A 81 -6.28 6.24 11.09
C PRO A 81 -6.81 5.48 9.87
N HIS A 82 -7.99 4.86 10.00
CA HIS A 82 -8.58 4.06 8.92
C HIS A 82 -8.69 4.83 7.60
N ARG A 83 -9.12 6.10 7.67
CA ARG A 83 -9.18 6.99 6.50
C ARG A 83 -7.88 7.09 5.73
N ASN A 84 -6.74 7.06 6.42
CA ASN A 84 -5.43 7.12 5.79
C ASN A 84 -5.09 5.83 5.04
N LYS A 85 -5.78 4.71 5.31
CA LYS A 85 -5.56 3.41 4.66
C LYS A 85 -6.49 3.18 3.48
N ILE A 86 -7.74 3.65 3.57
CA ILE A 86 -8.84 3.14 2.73
C ILE A 86 -9.09 3.92 1.43
N PHE A 87 -8.79 5.22 1.37
CA PHE A 87 -9.14 6.04 0.20
C PHE A 87 -8.02 6.99 -0.24
N TYR A 88 -7.82 7.06 -1.55
CA TYR A 88 -6.87 7.95 -2.19
C TYR A 88 -7.44 8.55 -3.48
N THR A 89 -7.00 9.76 -3.78
CA THR A 89 -7.24 10.42 -5.06
C THR A 89 -6.15 10.07 -6.06
N PHE A 90 -6.38 10.40 -7.32
CA PHE A 90 -5.31 10.29 -8.32
C PHE A 90 -4.14 11.25 -8.07
N ASP A 91 -4.38 12.40 -7.44
CA ASP A 91 -3.30 13.31 -7.06
C ASP A 91 -2.47 12.75 -5.89
N ASP A 92 -3.09 12.01 -4.97
CA ASP A 92 -2.36 11.26 -3.95
C ASP A 92 -1.46 10.19 -4.59
N VAL A 93 -1.96 9.47 -5.59
CA VAL A 93 -1.18 8.48 -6.36
C VAL A 93 0.03 9.15 -7.03
N ARG A 94 -0.18 10.29 -7.70
CA ARG A 94 0.93 11.05 -8.31
C ARG A 94 1.98 11.46 -7.29
N SER A 95 1.55 12.00 -6.15
CA SER A 95 2.43 12.45 -5.07
C SER A 95 3.22 11.27 -4.47
N ALA A 96 2.55 10.15 -4.21
CA ALA A 96 3.17 8.93 -3.73
C ALA A 96 4.21 8.36 -4.73
N LEU A 97 3.93 8.45 -6.03
CA LEU A 97 4.82 7.95 -7.09
C LEU A 97 5.94 8.93 -7.47
N ARG A 98 5.86 10.21 -7.07
CA ARG A 98 6.99 11.15 -7.06
C ARG A 98 7.92 10.98 -5.84
N GLY A 99 7.50 10.12 -4.91
CA GLY A 99 8.22 9.82 -3.69
C GLY A 99 8.01 10.86 -2.61
N ASP A 100 6.97 11.68 -2.68
CA ASP A 100 6.74 12.79 -1.74
C ASP A 100 6.52 12.28 -0.31
N GLY A 101 5.99 11.05 -0.15
CA GLY A 101 5.92 10.39 1.15
C GLY A 101 7.29 10.08 1.77
N PHE A 102 8.38 10.12 1.02
CA PHE A 102 9.73 9.88 1.52
C PHE A 102 10.59 11.13 1.55
N ARG A 103 10.06 12.32 1.21
CA ARG A 103 10.84 13.55 1.12
C ARG A 103 10.59 14.46 2.32
N THR A 104 11.65 14.92 2.97
CA THR A 104 11.56 16.01 3.93
C THR A 104 11.30 17.34 3.22
N GLY A 105 10.98 18.39 4.00
CA GLY A 105 10.78 19.75 3.48
C GLY A 105 12.01 20.36 2.79
N ASP A 106 13.21 19.81 2.97
CA ASP A 106 14.43 20.24 2.26
C ASP A 106 14.76 19.37 1.03
N GLY A 107 13.91 18.40 0.70
CA GLY A 107 14.04 17.52 -0.46
C GLY A 107 14.91 16.28 -0.25
N THR A 108 15.51 16.10 0.94
CA THR A 108 16.22 14.87 1.30
C THR A 108 15.26 13.71 1.54
N LEU A 109 15.75 12.48 1.36
CA LEU A 109 14.96 11.27 1.64
C LEU A 109 14.96 10.97 3.13
N GLU A 110 13.78 10.93 3.73
CA GLU A 110 13.56 10.46 5.09
C GLU A 110 13.23 8.97 5.08
N ILE A 111 14.06 8.17 5.72
CA ILE A 111 13.88 6.72 5.88
C ILE A 111 13.78 6.37 7.38
N SER A 112 13.12 7.23 8.16
CA SER A 112 12.93 7.04 9.60
C SER A 112 11.89 5.95 9.88
N TYR A 113 12.21 5.08 10.83
CA TYR A 113 11.19 4.28 11.54
C TYR A 113 10.57 5.16 12.62
N CYS A 114 9.28 5.42 12.53
CA CYS A 114 8.59 6.29 13.45
C CYS A 114 7.43 5.56 14.11
N ASP A 115 7.60 5.21 15.39
CA ASP A 115 6.55 4.73 16.29
C ASP A 115 5.61 5.85 16.76
N ASP A 116 5.83 7.08 16.29
CA ASP A 116 5.07 8.23 16.72
C ASP A 116 3.68 8.22 16.08
N LEU A 117 2.66 8.07 16.93
CA LEU A 117 1.26 8.11 16.51
C LEU A 117 0.90 9.41 15.78
N GLU A 118 1.55 10.52 16.11
CA GLU A 118 1.35 11.78 15.41
C GLU A 118 1.92 11.72 14.00
N TYR A 119 3.08 11.09 13.82
CA TYR A 119 3.65 10.86 12.49
C TYR A 119 2.76 9.95 11.64
N LEU A 120 2.21 8.87 12.21
CA LEU A 120 1.30 7.94 11.52
C LEU A 120 0.00 8.62 11.03
N ARG A 121 -0.33 9.80 11.56
CA ARG A 121 -1.47 10.62 11.15
C ARG A 121 -1.14 11.61 10.04
N THR A 122 0.13 11.80 9.70
CA THR A 122 0.56 12.77 8.70
C THR A 122 0.25 12.34 7.28
N GLU A 123 0.11 13.32 6.39
CA GLU A 123 0.00 13.09 4.95
C GLU A 123 1.24 12.37 4.40
N HIS A 124 2.42 12.67 4.95
CA HIS A 124 3.67 12.05 4.55
C HIS A 124 3.64 10.53 4.76
N PHE A 125 3.19 10.06 5.93
CA PHE A 125 3.03 8.65 6.19
C PHE A 125 1.93 8.01 5.32
N ARG A 126 0.81 8.70 5.12
CA ARG A 126 -0.27 8.27 4.22
C ARG A 126 0.25 8.00 2.80
N LEU A 127 1.10 8.87 2.25
CA LEU A 127 1.71 8.66 0.93
C LEU A 127 2.70 7.49 0.94
N ARG A 128 3.52 7.30 1.99
CA ARG A 128 4.38 6.09 2.12
C ARG A 128 3.56 4.82 2.11
N LEU A 129 2.45 4.82 2.83
CA LEU A 129 1.55 3.70 2.91
C LEU A 129 0.99 3.35 1.54
N LEU A 130 0.54 4.35 0.77
CA LEU A 130 0.08 4.16 -0.61
C LEU A 130 1.18 3.59 -1.52
N THR A 131 2.39 4.17 -1.51
CA THR A 131 3.52 3.65 -2.30
C THR A 131 3.81 2.20 -1.96
N THR A 132 3.75 1.86 -0.67
CA THR A 132 3.97 0.50 -0.17
C THR A 132 2.85 -0.44 -0.64
N ALA A 133 1.59 -0.06 -0.45
CA ALA A 133 0.42 -0.84 -0.89
C ALA A 133 0.50 -1.14 -2.40
N LEU A 134 0.85 -0.15 -3.22
CA LEU A 134 1.02 -0.29 -4.67
C LEU A 134 2.19 -1.20 -5.05
N ALA A 135 3.29 -1.21 -4.30
CA ALA A 135 4.46 -2.03 -4.60
C ALA A 135 4.33 -3.50 -4.15
N THR A 136 3.38 -3.80 -3.25
CA THR A 136 3.29 -5.11 -2.60
C THR A 136 2.34 -6.08 -3.30
N ARG A 137 2.31 -7.32 -2.81
CA ARG A 137 1.30 -8.31 -3.20
C ARG A 137 -0.08 -7.74 -2.88
N LYS A 138 -0.98 -7.90 -3.84
CA LYS A 138 -2.31 -7.31 -3.81
C LYS A 138 -3.29 -8.13 -4.62
N GLN A 139 -4.55 -8.02 -4.26
CA GLN A 139 -5.66 -8.66 -4.96
C GLN A 139 -6.57 -7.56 -5.50
N LEU A 140 -6.66 -7.48 -6.83
CA LEU A 140 -7.56 -6.55 -7.49
C LEU A 140 -9.02 -6.92 -7.16
N LEU A 141 -9.80 -5.92 -6.75
CA LEU A 141 -11.24 -6.01 -6.52
C LEU A 141 -12.00 -5.38 -7.69
N LEU A 142 -11.65 -4.13 -8.04
CA LEU A 142 -12.29 -3.36 -9.10
C LEU A 142 -11.24 -2.58 -9.90
N GLY A 143 -11.52 -2.34 -11.18
CA GLY A 143 -10.68 -1.54 -12.07
C GLY A 143 -9.83 -2.38 -13.02
N SER A 144 -8.81 -1.75 -13.62
CA SER A 144 -7.97 -2.38 -14.65
C SER A 144 -6.70 -3.01 -14.06
N HIS A 145 -6.47 -4.28 -14.40
CA HIS A 145 -5.25 -4.98 -14.04
C HIS A 145 -4.00 -4.35 -14.67
N SER A 146 -4.09 -3.88 -15.92
CA SER A 146 -2.95 -3.22 -16.60
C SER A 146 -2.55 -1.92 -15.93
N ILE A 147 -3.53 -1.12 -15.50
CA ILE A 147 -3.30 0.10 -14.73
C ILE A 147 -2.62 -0.25 -13.40
N LEU A 148 -3.15 -1.23 -12.66
CA LEU A 148 -2.58 -1.64 -11.38
C LEU A 148 -1.12 -2.13 -11.51
N MET A 149 -0.80 -2.88 -12.57
CA MET A 149 0.57 -3.33 -12.85
C MET A 149 1.50 -2.18 -13.23
N THR A 150 0.98 -1.16 -13.91
CA THR A 150 1.76 0.05 -14.24
C THR A 150 2.08 0.83 -12.97
N LEU A 151 1.10 1.06 -12.10
CA LEU A 151 1.30 1.71 -10.81
C LEU A 151 2.27 0.94 -9.91
N GLU A 152 2.21 -0.40 -9.91
CA GLU A 152 3.18 -1.23 -9.19
C GLU A 152 4.61 -0.99 -9.66
N LYS A 153 4.83 -0.95 -10.99
CA LYS A 153 6.17 -0.69 -11.55
C LYS A 153 6.68 0.69 -11.14
N LEU A 154 5.84 1.72 -11.21
CA LEU A 154 6.19 3.09 -10.80
C LEU A 154 6.50 3.14 -9.29
N ALA A 155 5.71 2.46 -8.44
CA ALA A 155 5.99 2.40 -7.01
C ALA A 155 7.34 1.74 -6.72
N TRP A 156 7.72 0.73 -7.49
CA TRP A 156 9.04 0.08 -7.41
C TRP A 156 10.19 0.99 -7.87
N GLN A 157 9.96 1.91 -8.81
CA GLN A 157 10.93 2.95 -9.16
C GLN A 157 11.23 3.89 -7.98
N VAL A 158 10.22 4.20 -7.16
CA VAL A 158 10.40 4.98 -5.93
C VAL A 158 11.10 4.18 -4.84
N LEU A 159 10.70 2.92 -4.62
CA LEU A 159 11.21 2.12 -3.51
C LEU A 159 12.59 1.53 -3.76
N SER A 160 12.96 1.18 -4.99
CA SER A 160 14.22 0.47 -5.24
C SER A 160 15.50 1.25 -4.88
N PRO A 161 15.61 2.58 -5.06
CA PRO A 161 16.74 3.35 -4.54
C PRO A 161 16.80 3.33 -3.02
N ILE A 162 15.63 3.42 -2.35
CA ILE A 162 15.51 3.37 -0.89
C ILE A 162 15.98 2.01 -0.38
N VAL A 163 15.45 0.91 -0.94
CA VAL A 163 15.84 -0.47 -0.58
C VAL A 163 17.33 -0.70 -0.77
N ARG A 164 17.93 -0.19 -1.85
CA ARG A 164 19.37 -0.34 -2.09
C ARG A 164 20.20 0.48 -1.11
N ALA A 165 19.78 1.72 -0.84
CA ALA A 165 20.44 2.53 0.17
C ALA A 165 20.42 1.80 1.52
N THR A 166 19.28 1.23 1.94
CA THR A 166 19.22 0.48 3.19
C THR A 166 20.10 -0.77 3.19
N GLN A 167 20.15 -1.54 2.09
CA GLN A 167 21.03 -2.71 1.96
C GLN A 167 22.53 -2.36 1.97
N MET A 168 22.93 -1.26 1.33
CA MET A 168 24.33 -0.80 1.33
C MET A 168 24.78 -0.34 2.73
N LEU A 169 23.84 0.14 3.54
CA LEU A 169 24.09 0.56 4.93
C LEU A 169 24.25 -0.63 5.90
N GLU A 170 23.84 -1.86 5.53
CA GLU A 170 24.01 -3.06 6.38
C GLU A 170 25.48 -3.51 6.56
N GLY A 171 26.40 -3.00 5.74
CA GLY A 171 27.85 -3.25 5.85
C GLY A 171 28.58 -2.35 6.85
N HIS A 172 27.91 -1.33 7.40
CA HIS A 172 28.44 -0.40 8.38
C HIS A 172 27.67 -0.55 9.69
N ASP A 173 28.34 -0.44 10.85
CA ASP A 173 27.72 -0.49 12.20
C ASP A 173 26.83 0.75 12.42
N ILE A 174 25.73 0.83 11.68
CA ILE A 174 24.72 1.88 11.76
C ILE A 174 23.72 1.40 12.79
N LYS A 175 24.14 1.51 14.05
CA LYS A 175 23.21 1.57 15.17
C LYS A 175 22.40 2.86 15.02
N ARG A 176 21.11 2.67 14.76
CA ARG A 176 20.00 3.64 14.76
C ARG A 176 19.73 4.30 13.40
N GLU A 177 18.45 4.23 13.03
CA GLU A 177 17.68 5.13 12.15
C GLU A 177 17.23 4.63 10.78
N VAL A 178 17.69 3.48 10.29
CA VAL A 178 17.17 2.93 9.02
C VAL A 178 16.66 1.50 9.21
N TYR A 179 15.53 1.35 9.89
CA TYR A 179 14.79 0.07 9.92
C TYR A 179 13.73 0.05 8.83
N PHE A 180 14.18 0.20 7.59
CA PHE A 180 13.38 -0.15 6.44
C PHE A 180 14.09 -1.31 5.73
N PHE A 181 13.35 -2.41 5.66
CA PHE A 181 13.56 -3.55 4.78
C PHE A 181 14.12 -4.86 5.33
N GLN A 182 14.84 -5.03 6.46
CA GLN A 182 15.53 -6.34 6.59
C GLN A 182 15.64 -7.13 7.90
N ASN A 183 15.24 -6.69 9.10
CA ASN A 183 15.32 -7.60 10.25
C ASN A 183 14.20 -7.46 11.28
N GLY A 184 13.67 -8.62 11.68
CA GLY A 184 13.15 -9.01 13.00
C GLY A 184 12.28 -8.02 13.75
N SER A 185 11.01 -8.40 13.96
CA SER A 185 10.13 -7.97 15.06
C SER A 185 10.62 -6.75 15.86
N VAL A 186 10.12 -5.57 15.49
CA VAL A 186 10.43 -4.35 16.22
C VAL A 186 9.67 -4.40 17.54
N THR A 187 10.40 -4.61 18.63
CA THR A 187 9.90 -4.27 19.96
C THR A 187 9.99 -2.75 20.08
N SER A 188 8.85 -2.08 20.04
CA SER A 188 8.79 -0.65 20.34
C SER A 188 9.33 -0.38 21.75
N ARG A 189 9.73 0.87 22.01
CA ARG A 189 10.03 1.38 23.37
C ARG A 189 8.90 1.15 24.40
N PHE A 190 7.71 0.74 23.96
CA PHE A 190 6.52 0.46 24.75
C PHE A 190 6.22 -1.03 24.93
N GLY A 191 7.15 -1.94 24.58
CA GLY A 191 6.98 -3.38 24.79
C GLY A 191 5.96 -4.05 23.85
N ARG A 192 5.41 -3.32 22.86
CA ARG A 192 4.62 -3.93 21.78
C ARG A 192 5.56 -4.50 20.72
N VAL A 193 5.42 -5.79 20.46
CA VAL A 193 6.05 -6.48 19.32
C VAL A 193 5.24 -6.12 18.09
N PHE A 194 5.76 -5.24 17.25
CA PHE A 194 5.19 -5.02 15.92
C PHE A 194 5.56 -6.22 15.04
N LYS A 195 4.55 -6.75 14.32
CA LYS A 195 4.77 -7.74 13.26
C LYS A 195 5.88 -7.21 12.35
N SER A 196 6.92 -8.00 12.09
CA SER A 196 8.02 -7.58 11.22
C SER A 196 7.48 -7.04 9.89
N TYR A 197 8.14 -6.04 9.30
CA TYR A 197 7.71 -5.44 8.02
C TYR A 197 7.43 -6.50 6.92
N LYS A 198 8.17 -7.61 6.91
CA LYS A 198 7.87 -8.78 6.05
C LYS A 198 6.44 -9.31 6.23
N SER A 199 6.00 -9.43 7.47
CA SER A 199 4.68 -9.91 7.86
C SER A 199 3.61 -8.88 7.54
N TYR A 200 3.93 -7.58 7.66
CA TYR A 200 3.09 -6.48 7.20
C TYR A 200 2.85 -6.57 5.67
N LEU A 201 3.89 -6.89 4.91
CA LEU A 201 3.82 -7.12 3.47
C LEU A 201 3.32 -8.52 3.06
N GLY A 202 2.92 -9.35 4.03
CA GLY A 202 2.37 -10.69 3.83
C GLY A 202 3.38 -11.80 3.52
N PHE A 203 4.68 -11.58 3.68
CA PHE A 203 5.66 -12.64 3.51
C PHE A 203 5.80 -13.48 4.78
N PRO A 204 5.60 -14.80 4.71
CA PRO A 204 5.67 -15.70 5.86
C PRO A 204 7.12 -15.93 6.34
N THR A 205 8.10 -15.81 5.44
CA THR A 205 9.53 -16.03 5.76
C THR A 205 10.42 -14.91 5.22
N ASP A 206 11.57 -14.68 5.88
CA ASP A 206 12.59 -13.72 5.40
C ASP A 206 13.17 -14.16 4.05
N SER A 207 13.27 -15.46 3.82
CA SER A 207 13.76 -16.02 2.56
C SER A 207 12.84 -15.65 1.39
N GLU A 208 11.53 -15.85 1.55
CA GLU A 208 10.54 -15.49 0.53
C GLU A 208 10.50 -13.99 0.26
N TYR A 209 10.55 -13.20 1.33
CA TYR A 209 10.62 -11.76 1.21
C TYR A 209 11.89 -11.30 0.46
N ARG A 210 13.07 -11.80 0.86
CA ARG A 210 14.34 -11.46 0.18
C ARG A 210 14.36 -11.93 -1.28
N ALA A 211 13.81 -13.11 -1.56
CA ALA A 211 13.65 -13.61 -2.93
C ALA A 211 12.73 -12.71 -3.76
N TYR A 212 11.61 -12.26 -3.19
CA TYR A 212 10.70 -11.33 -3.85
C TYR A 212 11.36 -9.98 -4.13
N ILE A 213 12.02 -9.37 -3.14
CA ILE A 213 12.76 -8.12 -3.32
C ILE A 213 13.84 -8.29 -4.39
N ARG A 214 14.62 -9.37 -4.35
CA ARG A 214 15.66 -9.66 -5.34
C ARG A 214 15.07 -9.76 -6.74
N HIS A 215 14.03 -10.57 -6.93
CA HIS A 215 13.35 -10.71 -8.20
C HIS A 215 12.81 -9.37 -8.73
N LYS A 216 12.24 -8.53 -7.87
CA LYS A 216 11.76 -7.19 -8.26
C LYS A 216 12.88 -6.26 -8.69
N LEU A 217 13.99 -6.26 -7.96
CA LEU A 217 15.18 -5.49 -8.36
C LEU A 217 15.77 -6.04 -9.67
N GLU A 218 15.88 -7.35 -9.83
CA GLU A 218 16.36 -7.99 -11.06
C GLU A 218 15.47 -7.67 -12.27
N ASP A 219 14.14 -7.72 -12.12
CA ASP A 219 13.20 -7.34 -13.18
C ASP A 219 13.35 -5.86 -13.59
N MET A 220 13.53 -4.98 -12.60
CA MET A 220 13.72 -3.54 -12.83
C MET A 220 15.06 -3.18 -13.49
N TYR A 221 16.15 -3.85 -13.13
CA TYR A 221 17.50 -3.51 -13.60
C TYR A 221 17.95 -4.37 -14.78
N GLY A 222 17.42 -5.59 -14.91
CA GLY A 222 17.70 -6.50 -16.01
C GLY A 222 16.96 -6.13 -17.30
N ASN A 223 15.76 -5.57 -17.17
CA ASN A 223 15.04 -4.94 -18.28
C ASN A 223 15.28 -3.44 -18.18
N SER A 224 16.08 -2.85 -19.07
CA SER A 224 16.38 -1.41 -19.11
C SER A 224 15.12 -0.58 -19.44
N CYS A 225 14.17 -0.54 -18.51
CA CYS A 225 12.85 0.04 -18.67
C CYS A 225 12.75 1.24 -17.74
N SER A 226 13.38 2.35 -18.13
CA SER A 226 13.05 3.65 -17.57
C SER A 226 11.67 4.03 -18.09
N VAL A 227 10.63 3.66 -17.35
CA VAL A 227 9.30 4.23 -17.57
C VAL A 227 9.39 5.70 -17.17
N ASP A 228 9.16 6.61 -18.12
CA ASP A 228 9.05 8.04 -17.82
C ASP A 228 7.82 8.25 -16.95
N LEU A 229 8.04 8.70 -15.70
CA LEU A 229 7.00 8.82 -14.69
C LEU A 229 5.89 9.75 -15.15
N GLU A 230 6.22 10.91 -15.71
CA GLU A 230 5.21 11.89 -16.12
C GLU A 230 4.45 11.39 -17.35
N SER A 231 5.14 10.86 -18.38
CA SER A 231 4.44 10.23 -19.51
C SER A 231 3.59 9.03 -19.09
N ALA A 232 3.99 8.23 -18.10
CA ALA A 232 3.21 7.09 -17.63
C ALA A 232 2.02 7.54 -16.80
N LEU A 233 2.17 8.55 -15.94
CA LEU A 233 1.06 9.15 -15.20
C LEU A 233 0.07 9.87 -16.14
N ASP A 234 0.56 10.44 -17.24
CA ASP A 234 -0.25 11.06 -18.30
C ASP A 234 -0.86 10.04 -19.25
N GLN A 235 -0.27 8.85 -19.43
CA GLN A 235 -0.91 7.73 -20.14
C GLN A 235 -1.90 6.97 -19.27
N ILE A 236 -1.66 6.95 -17.95
CA ILE A 236 -2.64 6.67 -16.91
C ILE A 236 -3.54 7.89 -16.72
N ALA A 237 -3.47 8.94 -17.56
CA ALA A 237 -4.65 9.78 -17.73
C ALA A 237 -5.78 8.78 -17.90
N PHE A 238 -6.82 8.98 -17.12
CA PHE A 238 -7.85 7.99 -16.94
C PHE A 238 -9.01 8.16 -17.97
N PRO A 239 -8.84 8.45 -19.30
CA PRO A 239 -9.95 8.39 -20.25
C PRO A 239 -10.67 7.05 -20.23
N GLU A 240 -9.95 5.93 -20.06
CA GLU A 240 -10.56 4.58 -20.02
C GLU A 240 -11.56 4.41 -18.86
N LEU A 241 -11.46 5.26 -17.83
CA LEU A 241 -12.36 5.32 -16.69
C LEU A 241 -13.43 6.42 -16.83
N ARG A 242 -13.26 7.34 -17.78
CA ARG A 242 -14.24 8.37 -18.17
C ARG A 242 -15.14 7.91 -19.33
N GLU A 243 -14.73 6.91 -20.10
CA GLU A 243 -15.46 6.37 -21.26
C GLU A 243 -16.47 5.26 -20.90
N VAL A 244 -17.37 5.48 -19.92
CA VAL A 244 -18.71 4.86 -19.95
C VAL A 244 -19.77 5.91 -19.59
N ARG A 245 -19.61 7.14 -20.10
CA ARG A 245 -20.74 8.07 -20.28
C ARG A 245 -21.21 8.05 -21.72
N ARG A 246 -21.94 7.00 -22.11
CA ARG A 246 -22.92 7.04 -23.20
C ARG A 246 -24.10 6.16 -22.87
#